data_AF-A0A7C9GET1-F1
#
_entry.id   AF-A0A7C9GET1-F1
#
_cell.length_a   1.000
_cell.length_b   1.000
_cell.length_c   1.000
_cell.angle_alpha   90.00
_cell.angle_beta   90.00
_cell.angle_gamma   90.00
#
_symmetry.space_group_name_H-M   'P 1'
#
loop_
_entity.id
_entity.type
_entity.pdbx_description
1 polymer ?
#
loop_
_entity_poly.entity_id
_entity_poly.type
_entity_poly.pdbx_seq_one_letter_code
_entity_poly.pdbx_strand_id
1 'polypeptide(L)'
;MQAIVGYAGLLALAWALSENRRAVSARTVAAGIGLQVALAVLLLALPAVREGFLALNTVVTALSKVTAAGTEFAFGWLGGGAPP
;
A
#
# COMPACT_ATOMS: atom_id res chain seq x y z
N MET A 1 -7.07 8.86 18.35
CA MET A 1 -5.96 9.01 19.34
C MET A 1 -4.92 7.91 19.21
N GLN A 2 -5.29 6.63 19.08
CA GLN A 2 -4.34 5.49 19.01
C GLN A 2 -3.26 5.62 17.92
N ALA A 3 -3.61 6.09 16.71
CA ALA A 3 -2.65 6.24 15.62
C ALA A 3 -1.53 7.26 15.91
N ILE A 4 -1.87 8.39 16.54
CA ILE A 4 -0.92 9.45 16.89
C ILE A 4 0.05 8.93 17.96
N VAL A 5 -0.48 8.25 18.99
CA VAL A 5 0.31 7.69 20.08
C VAL A 5 1.25 6.58 19.56
N GLY A 6 0.77 5.70 18.68
CA GLY A 6 1.60 4.68 18.05
C GLY A 6 2.72 5.29 17.22
N TYR A 7 2.42 6.29 16.40
CA TYR A 7 3.42 6.96 15.57
C TYR A 7 4.47 7.71 16.39
N ALA A 8 4.06 8.43 17.44
CA ALA A 8 4.98 9.06 18.38
C ALA A 8 5.86 8.02 19.13
N GLY A 9 5.28 6.88 19.50
CA GLY A 9 6.02 5.77 20.11
C GLY A 9 7.10 5.19 19.19
N LEU A 10 6.80 5.03 17.90
CA LEU A 10 7.79 4.57 16.90
C LEU A 10 8.93 5.58 16.72
N LEU A 11 8.62 6.88 16.67
CA LEU A 11 9.66 7.93 16.62
C LEU A 11 10.53 7.93 17.88
N ALA A 12 9.93 7.74 19.06
CA ALA A 12 10.66 7.66 20.32
C ALA A 12 11.56 6.42 20.39
N LEU A 13 11.09 5.27 19.88
CA LEU A 13 11.89 4.04 19.78
C LEU A 13 13.07 4.21 18.82
N ALA A 14 12.82 4.78 17.63
CA ALA A 14 13.89 5.07 16.67
C ALA A 14 14.95 6.01 17.25
N TRP A 15 14.54 7.01 18.04
CA TRP A 15 15.46 7.90 18.75
C TRP A 15 16.21 7.18 19.88
N ALA A 16 15.55 6.31 20.65
CA ALA A 16 16.16 5.57 21.74
C ALA A 16 17.26 4.60 21.26
N LEU A 17 17.03 3.96 20.10
CA LEU A 17 17.96 3.06 19.42
C LEU A 17 19.04 3.80 18.60
N SER A 18 18.92 5.11 18.42
CA SER A 18 19.89 5.89 17.66
C SER A 18 21.21 6.00 18.42
N GLU A 19 22.30 5.62 17.76
CA GLU A 19 23.65 5.62 18.31
C GLU A 19 24.18 7.05 18.55
N ASN A 20 23.73 8.02 17.76
CA ASN A 20 24.10 9.43 17.93
C ASN A 20 22.86 10.34 17.96
N ARG A 21 22.16 10.32 19.10
CA ARG A 21 20.90 11.04 19.37
C ARG A 21 20.96 12.55 19.08
N ARG A 22 22.16 13.16 19.11
CA ARG A 22 22.38 14.59 18.83
C ARG A 22 22.57 14.89 17.34
N ALA A 23 22.95 13.90 16.54
CA ALA A 23 23.04 14.03 15.08
C ALA A 23 21.67 13.88 14.38
N VAL A 24 20.64 13.46 15.11
CA VAL A 24 19.27 13.40 14.60
C VAL A 24 18.75 14.81 14.36
N SER A 25 18.77 15.22 13.08
CA SER A 25 18.27 16.50 12.63
C SER A 25 16.73 16.52 12.69
N ALA A 26 16.17 17.37 13.55
CA ALA A 26 14.72 17.57 13.64
C ALA A 26 14.11 18.03 12.30
N ARG A 27 14.90 18.74 11.47
CA ARG A 27 14.50 19.14 10.12
C ARG A 27 14.29 17.95 9.20
N THR A 28 15.17 16.95 9.26
CA THR A 28 15.05 15.73 8.44
C THR A 28 13.86 14.89 8.87
N VAL A 29 13.63 14.75 10.17
CA VAL A 29 12.46 14.05 10.72
C VAL A 29 11.17 14.75 10.30
N ALA A 30 11.08 16.08 10.47
CA ALA A 30 9.92 16.86 10.06
C ALA A 30 9.68 16.79 8.54
N ALA A 31 10.74 16.82 7.72
CA ALA A 31 10.64 16.65 6.27
C ALA A 31 10.11 15.25 5.90
N GLY A 32 10.57 14.20 6.58
CA GLY A 32 10.08 12.83 6.39
C GLY A 32 8.61 12.67 6.76
N ILE A 33 8.21 13.22 7.93
CA ILE A 33 6.80 13.24 8.35
C ILE A 33 5.95 14.02 7.33
N GLY A 34 6.41 15.20 6.92
CA GLY A 34 5.73 16.02 5.91
C GLY A 34 5.56 15.29 4.59
N LEU A 35 6.59 14.59 4.11
CA LEU A 35 6.52 13.78 2.89
C LEU A 35 5.52 12.62 3.03
N GLN A 36 5.52 11.92 4.17
CA GLN A 36 4.55 10.84 4.41
C GLN A 36 3.11 11.35 4.42
N VAL A 37 2.85 12.48 5.07
CA VAL A 37 1.52 13.11 5.08
C VAL A 37 1.15 13.57 3.68
N ALA A 38 2.07 14.19 2.94
CA ALA A 38 1.83 14.62 1.57
C ALA A 38 1.46 13.43 0.67
N LEU A 39 2.18 12.32 0.77
CA LEU A 39 1.84 11.09 0.05
C LEU A 39 0.50 10.50 0.49
N ALA A 40 0.19 10.50 1.78
CA ALA A 40 -1.10 10.02 2.28
C ALA A 40 -2.25 10.85 1.71
N VAL A 41 -2.14 12.17 1.70
CA VAL A 41 -3.13 13.06 1.09
C VAL A 41 -3.19 12.82 -0.42
N LEU A 42 -2.05 12.75 -1.10
CA LEU A 42 -1.98 12.49 -2.54
C LEU A 42 -2.72 11.20 -2.91
N LEU A 43 -2.51 10.13 -2.15
CA LEU A 43 -3.06 8.81 -2.45
C LEU A 43 -4.51 8.62 -1.98
N LEU A 44 -4.89 9.21 -0.83
CA LEU A 44 -6.20 8.97 -0.21
C LEU A 44 -7.22 10.08 -0.50
N ALA A 45 -6.79 11.33 -0.66
CA ALA A 45 -7.69 12.47 -0.78
C ALA A 45 -7.96 12.88 -2.24
N LEU A 46 -7.08 12.54 -3.18
CA LEU A 46 -7.30 12.87 -4.59
C LEU A 46 -8.24 11.85 -5.25
N PRO A 47 -9.43 12.26 -5.71
CA PRO A 47 -10.37 11.36 -6.38
C PRO A 47 -9.77 10.76 -7.66
N ALA A 48 -8.91 11.51 -8.36
CA ALA A 48 -8.20 11.03 -9.55
C ALA A 48 -7.33 9.79 -9.28
N VAL A 49 -6.69 9.71 -8.11
CA VAL A 49 -5.89 8.53 -7.73
C VAL A 49 -6.80 7.33 -7.48
N ARG A 50 -7.93 7.54 -6.79
CA ARG A 50 -8.94 6.51 -6.58
C ARG A 50 -9.49 5.96 -7.91
N GLU A 51 -9.80 6.85 -8.85
CA GLU A 51 -10.26 6.46 -10.20
C GLU A 51 -9.18 5.69 -10.96
N GLY A 52 -7.92 6.11 -10.88
CA GLY A 52 -6.78 5.39 -11.44
C GLY A 52 -6.64 3.97 -10.87
N PHE A 53 -6.77 3.80 -9.56
CA PHE A 53 -6.77 2.48 -8.92
C PHE A 53 -7.95 1.60 -9.36
N LEU A 54 -9.15 2.18 -9.55
CA LEU A 54 -10.31 1.46 -10.07
C LEU A 54 -10.11 1.01 -11.53
N ALA A 55 -9.50 1.84 -12.37
CA ALA A 55 -9.13 1.47 -13.73
C ALA A 55 -8.14 0.29 -13.72
N LEU A 56 -7.09 0.35 -12.88
CA LEU A 56 -6.15 -0.76 -12.70
C LEU A 56 -6.84 -2.03 -12.20
N ASN A 57 -7.77 -1.92 -11.26
CA ASN A 57 -8.54 -3.07 -10.76
C ASN A 57 -9.35 -3.73 -11.89
N THR A 58 -9.91 -2.93 -12.80
CA THR A 58 -10.63 -3.43 -13.97
C THR A 58 -9.71 -4.21 -14.90
N VAL A 59 -8.49 -3.71 -15.16
CA VAL A 59 -7.48 -4.41 -15.96
C VAL A 59 -7.06 -5.71 -15.31
N VAL A 60 -6.74 -5.70 -14.02
CA VAL A 60 -6.38 -6.92 -13.26
C VAL A 60 -7.51 -7.93 -13.31
N THR A 61 -8.75 -7.50 -13.10
CA THR A 61 -9.93 -8.38 -13.15
C THR A 61 -10.11 -8.99 -14.54
N ALA A 62 -9.92 -8.20 -15.61
CA ALA A 62 -9.99 -8.69 -16.97
C ALA A 62 -8.90 -9.75 -17.24
N LEU A 63 -7.66 -9.49 -16.81
CA LEU A 63 -6.56 -10.43 -16.92
C LEU A 63 -6.85 -11.72 -16.13
N SER A 64 -7.31 -11.62 -14.88
CA SER A 64 -7.67 -12.77 -14.06
C SER A 64 -8.75 -13.63 -14.72
N LYS A 65 -9.76 -13.02 -15.36
CA LYS A 65 -10.80 -13.74 -16.11
C LYS A 65 -10.22 -14.50 -17.30
N VAL A 66 -9.33 -13.87 -18.07
CA VAL A 66 -8.65 -14.52 -19.20
C VAL A 66 -7.78 -15.67 -18.72
N THR A 67 -7.05 -15.50 -17.62
CA THR A 67 -6.24 -16.57 -17.01
C THR A 67 -7.11 -17.73 -16.53
N ALA A 68 -8.24 -17.44 -15.87
CA ALA A 68 -9.16 -18.48 -15.42
C ALA A 68 -9.73 -19.28 -16.61
N ALA A 69 -10.20 -18.61 -17.65
CA ALA A 69 -10.69 -19.27 -18.87
C ALA A 69 -9.60 -20.09 -19.58
N GLY A 70 -8.35 -19.59 -19.62
CA GLY A 70 -7.22 -20.32 -20.17
C GLY A 70 -6.86 -21.56 -19.33
N THR A 71 -7.00 -21.47 -18.01
CA THR A 71 -6.71 -22.58 -17.09
C THR A 71 -7.80 -23.64 -17.15
N GLU A 72 -9.07 -23.23 -17.24
CA GLU A 72 -10.20 -24.13 -17.54
C GLU A 72 -10.03 -24.82 -18.89
N PHE A 73 -9.58 -24.11 -19.94
CA PHE A 73 -9.30 -24.72 -21.23
C PHE A 73 -8.17 -25.75 -21.17
N ALA A 74 -7.09 -25.46 -20.44
CA ALA A 74 -5.93 -26.33 -20.35
C ALA A 74 -6.14 -27.54 -19.42
N PHE A 75 -6.88 -27.36 -18.32
CA PHE A 75 -6.97 -28.35 -17.23
C PHE A 75 -8.41 -28.76 -16.86
N GLY A 76 -9.43 -28.23 -17.53
CA GLY A 76 -10.83 -28.57 -17.29
C GLY A 76 -11.28 -28.25 -15.86
N TRP A 77 -11.90 -29.22 -15.20
CA TRP A 77 -12.39 -29.09 -13.81
C TRP A 77 -11.30 -28.67 -12.81
N LEU A 78 -10.07 -29.19 -12.95
CA LEU A 78 -8.94 -28.82 -12.08
C LEU A 78 -8.52 -27.35 -12.25
N GLY A 79 -8.89 -26.73 -13.38
CA GLY A 79 -8.61 -25.34 -13.70
C GLY A 79 -9.71 -24.35 -13.31
N GLY A 80 -10.76 -24.80 -12.62
CA GLY A 80 -11.89 -23.97 -12.19
C GLY A 80 -13.17 -24.12 -13.01
N GLY A 81 -13.21 -25.06 -13.97
CA GLY A 81 -14.43 -25.40 -14.72
C GLY A 81 -15.48 -26.14 -13.89
N ALA A 82 -16.69 -26.30 -14.43
CA ALA A 82 -17.82 -26.92 -13.74
C ALA A 82 -17.51 -28.35 -13.24
N PRO A 83 -17.87 -28.70 -11.98
CA PRO A 83 -17.69 -30.06 -11.47
C PRO A 83 -18.50 -31.11 -12.22
N PRO A 84 -17.93 -32.32 -12.43
CA PRO A 84 -18.71 -33.50 -12.77
C PRO A 84 -19.58 -33.96 -11.59
#